data_AF-A0A2P8D9N4-F1
#
_entry.id   AF-A0A2P8D9N4-F1
#
_cell.length_a   1.000
_cell.length_b   1.000
_cell.length_c   1.000
_cell.angle_alpha   90.00
_cell.angle_beta   90.00
_cell.angle_gamma   90.00
#
_symmetry.space_group_name_H-M   'P 1'
#
loop_
_entity.id
_entity.type
_entity.pdbx_description
1 polymer ?
#
loop_
_entity_poly.entity_id
_entity_poly.type
_entity_poly.pdbx_seq_one_letter_code
_entity_poly.pdbx_strand_id
1 'polypeptide(L)'
;MSGYLRSKSHLQRASLLVLTLVFSFLFNNVTSAQDGKALFQTNCASCHNPIKDATGPALQGKSKEVPSKEWLYNWVHNSAAVIASGDKYANDLYNKWNKTAMTAFPNLTTQEIDAIIKYVDEYKAPGGPTTDGQKTSEPEKDNTWLYTIATLVLALLVFILARVNKTLNKVANDKEGLETKKEVPLLRSKLFIAIAGILILSFAGYWIVNGSINMGRQENYMPKQPVFYSHKVHAGINQINCLYCHAGAEKSRQAMIPSANVCMNCHKQINEYTGTEKLITYEGKEVNGTEEIHKLYAYAGWDPVKKEYKRDAAGKIQSSPIEWVKIHNLPDHVYFNHSQHVAVGKVQCQSCHGPIQEMDEVHQFAPLSMGWCVNCHRQTEVQFKDNNYYNIFQKYHDEIKEGKRTGVTEAELGGTECQKCHY
;
A
#
# COMPACT_ATOMS: atom_id res chain seq x y z
N MET A 1 -41.29 3.51 52.67
CA MET A 1 -41.16 3.14 51.23
C MET A 1 -40.56 4.27 50.37
N SER A 2 -39.58 5.06 50.88
CA SER A 2 -39.09 6.26 50.17
C SER A 2 -37.56 6.32 49.95
N GLY A 3 -36.76 5.47 50.62
CA GLY A 3 -35.29 5.48 50.48
C GLY A 3 -34.75 4.59 49.35
N TYR A 4 -35.44 3.49 49.06
CA TYR A 4 -34.94 2.45 48.13
C TYR A 4 -35.07 2.84 46.64
N LEU A 5 -35.99 3.75 46.30
CA LEU A 5 -36.19 4.25 44.94
C LEU A 5 -35.20 5.37 44.56
N ARG A 6 -34.60 6.05 45.54
CA ARG A 6 -33.69 7.18 45.29
C ARG A 6 -32.29 6.72 44.85
N SER A 7 -31.81 5.58 45.36
CA SER A 7 -30.45 5.07 45.09
C SER A 7 -30.25 4.53 43.66
N LYS A 8 -31.27 3.89 43.07
CA LYS A 8 -31.23 3.43 41.66
C LYS A 8 -31.10 4.58 40.66
N SER A 9 -31.69 5.75 40.97
CA SER A 9 -31.63 6.93 40.09
C SER A 9 -30.23 7.54 39.99
N HIS A 10 -29.42 7.45 41.06
CA HIS A 10 -28.05 7.97 41.07
C HIS A 10 -27.08 7.05 40.34
N LEU A 11 -27.24 5.72 40.46
CA LEU A 11 -26.42 4.77 39.69
C LEU A 11 -26.77 4.76 38.19
N GLN A 12 -28.05 4.86 37.81
CA GLN A 12 -28.43 4.97 36.40
C GLN A 12 -27.98 6.29 35.76
N ARG A 13 -28.02 7.40 36.51
CA ARG A 13 -27.49 8.70 36.05
C ARG A 13 -25.96 8.69 35.94
N ALA A 14 -25.25 7.99 36.84
CA ALA A 14 -23.81 7.82 36.77
C ALA A 14 -23.39 6.93 35.57
N SER A 15 -24.11 5.84 35.30
CA SER A 15 -23.86 5.01 34.10
C SER A 15 -24.14 5.74 32.79
N LEU A 16 -25.22 6.55 32.71
CA LEU A 16 -25.49 7.35 31.51
C LEU A 16 -24.42 8.44 31.29
N LEU A 17 -24.00 9.13 32.35
CA LEU A 17 -22.96 10.17 32.27
C LEU A 17 -21.60 9.60 31.83
N VAL A 18 -21.23 8.42 32.33
CA VAL A 18 -20.00 7.72 31.91
C VAL A 18 -20.11 7.23 30.46
N LEU A 19 -21.29 6.75 30.03
CA LEU A 19 -21.51 6.34 28.63
C LEU A 19 -21.48 7.53 27.67
N THR A 20 -22.02 8.70 28.05
CA THR A 20 -21.93 9.93 27.24
C THR A 20 -20.53 10.58 27.26
N LEU A 21 -19.76 10.44 28.33
CA LEU A 21 -18.36 10.91 28.40
C LEU A 21 -17.43 10.03 27.56
N VAL A 22 -17.67 8.72 27.53
CA VAL A 22 -16.93 7.78 26.65
C VAL A 22 -17.33 7.97 25.18
N PHE A 23 -18.60 8.27 24.89
CA PHE A 23 -19.05 8.55 23.52
C PHE A 23 -18.56 9.92 23.01
N SER A 24 -18.40 10.92 23.88
CA SER A 24 -17.84 12.24 23.49
C SER A 24 -16.32 12.22 23.28
N PHE A 25 -15.60 11.23 23.85
CA PHE A 25 -14.16 11.08 23.63
C PHE A 25 -13.81 10.42 22.28
N LEU A 26 -14.78 9.77 21.63
CA LEU A 26 -14.61 9.14 20.30
C LEU A 26 -14.82 10.11 19.12
N PHE A 27 -15.13 11.39 19.37
CA PHE A 27 -15.38 12.40 18.32
C PHE A 27 -14.46 13.63 18.39
N ASN A 28 -13.34 13.54 19.11
CA ASN A 28 -12.28 14.52 18.92
C ASN A 28 -11.42 14.11 17.71
N ASN A 29 -11.90 14.48 16.51
CA ASN A 29 -11.00 14.63 15.38
C ASN A 29 -10.03 15.76 15.72
N VAL A 30 -8.83 15.37 16.16
CA VAL A 30 -7.66 16.23 16.04
C VAL A 30 -7.47 16.41 14.55
N THR A 31 -7.80 17.59 14.04
CA THR A 31 -7.31 18.11 12.77
C THR A 31 -5.78 18.17 12.86
N SER A 32 -5.14 17.04 12.61
CA SER A 32 -3.69 16.98 12.46
C SER A 32 -3.38 17.50 11.06
N ALA A 33 -2.42 18.43 11.02
CA ALA A 33 -1.92 19.05 9.80
C ALA A 33 -1.64 17.99 8.71
N GLN A 34 -1.94 18.34 7.45
CA GLN A 34 -1.70 17.50 6.28
C GLN A 34 -0.34 16.83 6.35
N ASP A 35 -0.34 15.50 6.21
CA ASP A 35 0.85 14.67 6.36
C ASP A 35 1.85 14.98 5.22
N GLY A 36 2.85 15.83 5.51
CA GLY A 36 3.85 16.29 4.55
C GLY A 36 4.63 15.16 3.88
N LYS A 37 4.73 14.00 4.55
CA LYS A 37 5.30 12.77 3.98
C LYS A 37 4.42 12.21 2.86
N ALA A 38 3.11 12.10 3.09
CA ALA A 38 2.17 11.60 2.10
C ALA A 38 2.14 12.54 0.88
N LEU A 39 2.10 13.85 1.12
CA LEU A 39 2.16 14.86 0.06
C LEU A 39 3.44 14.78 -0.78
N PHE A 40 4.59 14.57 -0.15
CA PHE A 40 5.86 14.38 -0.86
C PHE A 40 5.89 13.08 -1.67
N GLN A 41 5.41 11.98 -1.09
CA GLN A 41 5.36 10.67 -1.76
C GLN A 41 4.44 10.68 -2.98
N THR A 42 3.32 11.39 -2.92
CA THR A 42 2.37 11.47 -4.03
C THR A 42 2.84 12.40 -5.14
N ASN A 43 3.47 13.53 -4.83
CA ASN A 43 3.70 14.60 -5.81
C ASN A 43 5.17 14.77 -6.22
N CYS A 44 6.12 14.43 -5.35
CA CYS A 44 7.53 14.84 -5.52
C CYS A 44 8.52 13.66 -5.60
N ALA A 45 8.20 12.54 -4.94
CA ALA A 45 9.12 11.39 -4.78
C ALA A 45 9.48 10.67 -6.09
N SER A 46 8.69 10.85 -7.15
CA SER A 46 8.98 10.28 -8.48
C SER A 46 10.21 10.90 -9.14
N CYS A 47 10.58 12.13 -8.77
CA CYS A 47 11.68 12.86 -9.40
C CYS A 47 12.74 13.33 -8.39
N HIS A 48 12.35 13.55 -7.14
CA HIS A 48 13.24 14.04 -6.09
C HIS A 48 13.42 13.00 -4.99
N ASN A 49 14.65 12.89 -4.49
CA ASN A 49 14.94 12.18 -3.26
C ASN A 49 15.42 13.19 -2.20
N PRO A 50 15.09 13.03 -0.91
CA PRO A 50 15.55 13.99 0.09
C PRO A 50 17.07 14.06 0.21
N ILE A 51 17.79 12.94 0.12
CA ILE A 51 19.23 12.86 0.45
C ILE A 51 20.13 12.81 -0.79
N LYS A 52 19.70 12.12 -1.85
CA LYS A 52 20.50 11.92 -3.06
C LYS A 52 19.91 12.62 -4.27
N ASP A 53 20.79 13.00 -5.18
CA ASP A 53 20.42 13.50 -6.50
C ASP A 53 19.70 12.39 -7.30
N ALA A 54 18.63 12.76 -8.01
CA ALA A 54 17.78 11.85 -8.78
C ALA A 54 17.47 12.45 -10.16
N THR A 55 16.20 12.46 -10.60
CA THR A 55 15.79 13.20 -11.81
C THR A 55 15.87 14.71 -11.58
N GLY A 56 15.67 15.15 -10.33
CA GLY A 56 15.97 16.50 -9.85
C GLY A 56 16.93 16.46 -8.64
N PRO A 57 17.31 17.65 -8.12
CA PRO A 57 18.24 17.76 -6.99
C PRO A 57 17.73 17.09 -5.73
N ALA A 58 18.69 16.64 -4.91
CA ALA A 58 18.46 16.31 -3.51
C ALA A 58 17.84 17.51 -2.81
N LEU A 59 16.68 17.32 -2.17
CA LEU A 59 15.90 18.45 -1.66
C LEU A 59 16.17 18.79 -0.19
N GLN A 60 16.85 17.92 0.57
CA GLN A 60 17.19 18.19 1.96
C GLN A 60 18.11 19.41 2.06
N GLY A 61 17.67 20.41 2.82
CA GLY A 61 18.42 21.65 3.06
C GLY A 61 18.34 22.67 1.91
N LYS A 62 17.75 22.32 0.75
CA LYS A 62 17.66 23.24 -0.40
C LYS A 62 16.69 24.39 -0.17
N SER A 63 15.74 24.24 0.73
CA SER A 63 14.86 25.34 1.18
C SER A 63 15.61 26.56 1.71
N LYS A 64 16.88 26.39 2.15
CA LYS A 64 17.76 27.46 2.64
C LYS A 64 18.72 28.00 1.58
N GLU A 65 18.91 27.28 0.48
CA GLU A 65 19.79 27.67 -0.63
C GLU A 65 19.03 28.40 -1.75
N VAL A 66 17.71 28.26 -1.79
CA VAL A 66 16.85 28.98 -2.74
C VAL A 66 16.71 30.46 -2.36
N PRO A 67 16.50 31.37 -3.34
CA PRO A 67 16.50 32.81 -3.11
C PRO A 67 15.48 33.32 -2.07
N SER A 68 14.28 32.73 -2.03
CA SER A 68 13.26 33.05 -1.02
C SER A 68 12.19 31.96 -0.92
N LYS A 69 11.42 31.99 0.17
CA LYS A 69 10.27 31.09 0.36
C LYS A 69 9.18 31.29 -0.70
N GLU A 70 8.97 32.55 -1.10
CA GLU A 70 8.03 32.92 -2.15
C GLU A 70 8.47 32.44 -3.54
N TRP A 71 9.79 32.52 -3.82
CA TRP A 71 10.37 31.94 -5.03
C TRP A 71 10.12 30.43 -5.10
N LEU A 72 10.27 29.73 -3.96
CA LEU A 72 10.05 28.29 -3.88
C LEU A 72 8.58 27.92 -4.13
N TYR A 73 7.62 28.70 -3.64
CA TYR A 73 6.20 28.49 -3.96
C TYR A 73 5.93 28.66 -5.45
N ASN A 74 6.43 29.75 -6.04
CA ASN A 74 6.27 30.00 -7.47
C ASN A 74 6.96 28.92 -8.33
N TRP A 75 8.10 28.39 -7.87
CA TRP A 75 8.81 27.30 -8.52
C TRP A 75 8.01 26.00 -8.49
N VAL A 76 7.45 25.62 -7.34
CA VAL A 76 6.63 24.41 -7.19
C VAL A 76 5.32 24.52 -7.97
N HIS A 77 4.68 25.70 -7.93
CA HIS A 77 3.45 25.94 -8.68
C HIS A 77 3.67 25.94 -10.18
N ASN A 78 4.74 26.58 -10.66
CA ASN A 78 5.05 26.66 -12.09
C ASN A 78 6.52 27.04 -12.35
N SER A 79 7.41 26.04 -12.32
CA SER A 79 8.84 26.21 -12.61
C SER A 79 9.11 26.82 -14.00
N ALA A 80 8.31 26.47 -15.00
CA ALA A 80 8.46 26.98 -16.37
C ALA A 80 8.25 28.49 -16.46
N ALA A 81 7.30 29.04 -15.68
CA ALA A 81 7.08 30.48 -15.61
C ALA A 81 8.25 31.23 -14.94
N VAL A 82 8.88 30.62 -13.93
CA VAL A 82 10.06 31.20 -13.25
C VAL A 82 11.31 31.13 -14.13
N ILE A 83 11.46 30.08 -14.95
CA ILE A 83 12.55 30.00 -15.95
C ILE A 83 12.34 31.07 -17.03
N ALA A 84 11.10 31.19 -17.54
CA ALA A 84 10.74 32.14 -18.59
C ALA A 84 10.83 33.62 -18.16
N SER A 85 10.73 33.91 -16.85
CA SER A 85 10.91 35.28 -16.33
C SER A 85 12.37 35.77 -16.40
N GLY A 86 13.32 34.90 -16.78
CA GLY A 86 14.74 35.24 -16.88
C GLY A 86 15.47 35.18 -15.55
N ASP A 87 14.89 34.56 -14.51
CA ASP A 87 15.55 34.37 -13.22
C ASP A 87 16.87 33.59 -13.39
N LYS A 88 17.97 34.19 -12.92
CA LYS A 88 19.32 33.65 -13.12
C LYS A 88 19.50 32.31 -12.38
N TYR A 89 18.95 32.18 -11.17
CA TYR A 89 19.07 30.97 -10.37
C TYR A 89 18.26 29.81 -10.96
N ALA A 90 17.03 30.09 -11.39
CA ALA A 90 16.17 29.15 -12.12
C ALA A 90 16.82 28.61 -13.39
N ASN A 91 17.40 29.50 -14.21
CA ASN A 91 18.04 29.14 -15.47
C ASN A 91 19.35 28.36 -15.24
N ASP A 92 20.16 28.76 -14.26
CA ASP A 92 21.39 28.03 -13.88
C ASP A 92 21.03 26.62 -13.36
N LEU A 93 19.97 26.49 -12.55
CA LEU A 93 19.48 25.21 -12.06
C LEU A 93 18.94 24.34 -13.21
N TYR A 94 18.13 24.90 -14.10
CA TYR A 94 17.58 24.18 -15.26
C TYR A 94 18.68 23.64 -16.19
N ASN A 95 19.73 24.43 -16.43
CA ASN A 95 20.89 23.99 -17.22
C ASN A 95 21.70 22.91 -16.52
N LYS A 96 21.89 23.00 -15.20
CA LYS A 96 22.61 22.00 -14.40
C LYS A 96 21.93 20.63 -14.42
N TRP A 97 20.62 20.59 -14.56
CA TRP A 97 19.81 19.37 -14.57
C TRP A 97 19.38 18.95 -15.99
N ASN A 98 20.26 19.15 -16.97
CA ASN A 98 20.07 18.75 -18.37
C ASN A 98 18.76 19.26 -19.00
N LYS A 99 18.27 20.43 -18.57
CA LYS A 99 17.01 21.03 -19.06
C LYS A 99 15.78 20.14 -18.80
N THR A 100 15.85 19.34 -17.74
CA THR A 100 14.71 18.50 -17.30
C THR A 100 13.59 19.39 -16.80
N ALA A 101 12.41 19.27 -17.41
CA ALA A 101 11.24 20.05 -17.03
C ALA A 101 10.61 19.48 -15.75
N MET A 102 10.41 20.34 -14.75
CA MET A 102 9.66 19.99 -13.53
C MET A 102 8.17 20.25 -13.75
N THR A 103 7.33 19.25 -13.47
CA THR A 103 5.87 19.36 -13.54
C THR A 103 5.36 20.50 -12.66
N ALA A 104 4.38 21.26 -13.14
CA ALA A 104 3.72 22.34 -12.41
C ALA A 104 2.68 21.77 -11.44
N PHE A 105 2.67 22.26 -10.19
CA PHE A 105 1.72 21.84 -9.15
C PHE A 105 0.79 22.98 -8.70
N PRO A 106 -0.05 23.56 -9.60
CA PRO A 106 -0.89 24.72 -9.26
C PRO A 106 -1.95 24.43 -8.18
N ASN A 107 -2.24 23.14 -7.95
CA ASN A 107 -3.25 22.70 -7.00
C ASN A 107 -2.74 22.56 -5.56
N LEU A 108 -1.43 22.62 -5.32
CA LEU A 108 -0.87 22.55 -3.96
C LEU A 108 -1.01 23.90 -3.27
N THR A 109 -1.58 23.93 -2.08
CA THR A 109 -1.62 25.14 -1.26
C THR A 109 -0.23 25.46 -0.69
N THR A 110 0.01 26.71 -0.31
CA THR A 110 1.28 27.11 0.34
C THR A 110 1.52 26.37 1.66
N GLN A 111 0.45 25.99 2.37
CA GLN A 111 0.52 25.20 3.60
C GLN A 111 0.94 23.74 3.33
N GLU A 112 0.48 23.14 2.23
CA GLU A 112 0.90 21.80 1.81
C GLU A 112 2.36 21.80 1.32
N ILE A 113 2.78 22.84 0.61
CA ILE A 113 4.18 23.01 0.20
C ILE A 113 5.09 23.14 1.43
N ASP A 114 4.66 23.90 2.44
CA ASP A 114 5.38 24.01 3.72
C ASP A 114 5.49 22.66 4.44
N ALA A 115 4.42 21.85 4.45
CA ALA A 115 4.44 20.51 5.03
C ALA A 115 5.41 19.58 4.29
N ILE A 116 5.46 19.66 2.95
CA ILE A 116 6.41 18.90 2.12
C ILE A 116 7.85 19.32 2.43
N ILE A 117 8.15 20.63 2.43
CA ILE A 117 9.50 21.14 2.67
C ILE A 117 9.99 20.72 4.06
N LYS A 118 9.12 20.86 5.07
CA LYS A 118 9.42 20.45 6.44
C LYS A 118 9.78 18.96 6.51
N TYR A 119 9.00 18.11 5.85
CA TYR A 119 9.28 16.67 5.80
C TYR A 119 10.63 16.35 5.16
N VAL A 120 10.94 16.98 4.03
CA VAL A 120 12.18 16.75 3.29
C VAL A 120 13.41 17.24 4.06
N ASP A 121 13.33 18.40 4.69
CA ASP A 121 14.44 18.95 5.50
C ASP A 121 14.70 18.10 6.74
N GLU A 122 13.66 17.56 7.37
CA GLU A 122 13.74 16.72 8.56
C GLU A 122 13.97 15.22 8.23
N TYR A 123 14.08 14.86 6.95
CA TYR A 123 14.19 13.47 6.51
C TYR A 123 15.49 12.78 6.96
N LYS A 124 15.37 11.57 7.51
CA LYS A 124 16.51 10.70 7.85
C LYS A 124 16.37 9.35 7.13
N ALA A 125 17.44 8.91 6.45
CA ALA A 125 17.47 7.59 5.82
C ALA A 125 17.36 6.48 6.87
N PRO A 126 16.53 5.44 6.65
CA PRO A 126 16.58 4.23 7.46
C PRO A 126 17.81 3.41 7.05
N GLY A 127 18.88 3.45 7.84
CA GLY A 127 20.05 2.55 7.63
C GLY A 127 21.46 3.04 8.02
N GLY A 128 21.66 4.13 8.77
CA GLY A 128 22.99 4.55 9.26
C GLY A 128 23.22 4.23 10.75
N PRO A 129 24.48 3.97 11.19
CA PRO A 129 24.77 3.52 12.56
C PRO A 129 24.47 4.63 13.58
N THR A 130 23.71 4.27 14.60
CA THR A 130 23.27 5.17 15.67
C THR A 130 24.38 5.39 16.70
N THR A 131 24.75 6.65 16.90
CA THR A 131 25.14 7.17 18.21
C THR A 131 24.19 8.31 18.58
N ASP A 132 23.75 8.29 19.83
CA ASP A 132 22.52 8.86 20.38
C ASP A 132 22.27 10.37 20.18
N GLY A 133 20.98 10.74 20.27
CA GLY A 133 20.62 11.98 20.97
C GLY A 133 19.44 12.84 20.53
N GLN A 134 18.22 12.29 20.38
CA GLN A 134 16.90 12.97 20.59
C GLN A 134 16.49 14.15 19.66
N LYS A 135 15.24 14.40 19.24
CA LYS A 135 13.90 13.91 19.61
C LYS A 135 13.08 13.65 18.35
N THR A 136 12.75 12.38 18.16
CA THR A 136 11.64 11.92 17.31
C THR A 136 10.33 12.42 17.94
N SER A 137 9.45 13.07 17.17
CA SER A 137 8.02 13.00 17.48
C SER A 137 7.68 11.53 17.44
N GLU A 138 7.46 10.94 18.62
CA GLU A 138 7.25 9.52 18.83
C GLU A 138 6.32 8.98 17.73
N PRO A 139 6.57 7.78 17.16
CA PRO A 139 5.44 7.03 16.61
C PRO A 139 4.43 7.06 17.73
N GLU A 140 3.19 7.52 17.49
CA GLU A 140 2.13 7.49 18.50
C GLU A 140 2.34 6.20 19.25
N LYS A 141 2.84 6.30 20.49
CA LYS A 141 3.30 5.11 21.20
C LYS A 141 2.12 4.20 21.07
N ASP A 142 2.36 3.01 20.55
CA ASP A 142 1.32 2.00 20.47
C ASP A 142 0.99 1.65 21.92
N ASN A 143 0.21 2.55 22.51
CA ASN A 143 -0.22 2.56 23.87
C ASN A 143 -1.24 1.45 23.98
N THR A 144 -1.55 0.69 22.91
CA THR A 144 -2.19 -0.61 23.00
C THR A 144 -1.58 -1.42 24.12
N TRP A 145 -0.24 -1.48 24.26
CA TRP A 145 0.39 -2.21 25.38
C TRP A 145 0.12 -1.56 26.75
N LEU A 146 0.21 -0.23 26.84
CA LEU A 146 -0.05 0.53 28.07
C LEU A 146 -1.53 0.44 28.48
N TYR A 147 -2.45 0.53 27.53
CA TYR A 147 -3.88 0.38 27.67
C TYR A 147 -4.25 -1.08 27.97
N THR A 148 -3.55 -2.08 27.41
CA THR A 148 -3.74 -3.49 27.83
C THR A 148 -3.34 -3.65 29.28
N ILE A 149 -2.18 -3.14 29.69
CA ILE A 149 -1.74 -3.21 31.09
C ILE A 149 -2.66 -2.43 32.02
N ALA A 150 -3.03 -1.19 31.66
CA ALA A 150 -3.96 -0.38 32.45
C ALA A 150 -5.31 -1.09 32.59
N THR A 151 -5.82 -1.72 31.53
CA THR A 151 -7.06 -2.51 31.57
C THR A 151 -6.91 -3.75 32.45
N LEU A 152 -5.78 -4.45 32.39
CA LEU A 152 -5.51 -5.60 33.27
C LEU A 152 -5.39 -5.20 34.74
N VAL A 153 -4.72 -4.08 35.04
CA VAL A 153 -4.60 -3.53 36.40
C VAL A 153 -5.97 -3.09 36.93
N LEU A 154 -6.78 -2.41 36.11
CA LEU A 154 -8.15 -2.03 36.48
C LEU A 154 -9.03 -3.26 36.69
N ALA A 155 -8.93 -4.29 35.84
CA ALA A 155 -9.66 -5.54 36.01
C ALA A 155 -9.24 -6.27 37.31
N LEU A 156 -7.94 -6.28 37.64
CA LEU A 156 -7.43 -6.81 38.90
C LEU A 156 -7.97 -6.03 40.11
N LEU A 157 -7.95 -4.69 40.05
CA LEU A 157 -8.50 -3.83 41.10
C LEU A 157 -10.00 -4.07 41.30
N VAL A 158 -10.77 -4.13 40.22
CA VAL A 158 -12.21 -4.45 40.25
C VAL A 158 -12.43 -5.85 40.85
N PHE A 159 -11.60 -6.83 40.52
CA PHE A 159 -11.66 -8.17 41.09
C PHE A 159 -11.40 -8.17 42.60
N ILE A 160 -10.36 -7.46 43.07
CA ILE A 160 -10.02 -7.31 44.49
C ILE A 160 -11.17 -6.61 45.23
N LEU A 161 -11.65 -5.47 44.71
CA LEU A 161 -12.76 -4.72 45.31
C LEU A 161 -14.06 -5.55 45.36
N ALA A 162 -14.37 -6.30 44.31
CA ALA A 162 -15.53 -7.19 44.29
C ALA A 162 -15.38 -8.32 45.33
N ARG A 163 -14.18 -8.85 45.54
CA ARG A 163 -13.90 -9.86 46.56
C ARG A 163 -14.04 -9.29 47.97
N VAL A 164 -13.43 -8.14 48.24
CA VAL A 164 -13.52 -7.43 49.53
C VAL A 164 -14.97 -7.06 49.85
N ASN A 165 -15.70 -6.49 48.90
CA ASN A 165 -17.11 -6.14 49.08
C ASN A 165 -17.98 -7.38 49.37
N LYS A 166 -17.71 -8.51 48.71
CA LYS A 166 -18.38 -9.78 49.02
C LYS A 166 -18.05 -10.30 50.42
N THR A 167 -16.78 -10.24 50.84
CA THR A 167 -16.35 -10.64 52.18
C THR A 167 -16.95 -9.76 53.28
N LEU A 168 -16.97 -8.43 53.08
CA LEU A 168 -17.58 -7.49 54.01
C LEU A 168 -19.09 -7.71 54.14
N ASN A 169 -19.81 -7.92 53.02
CA ASN A 169 -21.24 -8.24 53.05
C ASN A 169 -21.53 -9.55 53.78
N LYS A 170 -20.66 -10.57 53.64
CA LYS A 170 -20.80 -11.83 54.37
C LYS A 170 -20.70 -11.62 55.88
N VAL A 171 -19.66 -10.90 56.33
CA VAL A 171 -19.44 -10.59 57.75
C VAL A 171 -20.55 -9.69 58.32
N ALA A 172 -21.09 -8.76 57.53
CA ALA A 172 -22.21 -7.92 57.94
C ALA A 172 -23.51 -8.74 58.10
N ASN A 173 -23.83 -9.61 57.15
CA ASN A 173 -25.02 -10.46 57.20
C ASN A 173 -24.95 -11.51 58.32
N ASP A 174 -23.77 -12.06 58.60
CA ASP A 174 -23.55 -12.99 59.72
C ASP A 174 -23.78 -12.30 61.09
N LYS A 175 -23.50 -10.99 61.20
CA LYS A 175 -23.79 -10.20 62.41
C LYS A 175 -25.26 -9.86 62.58
N GLU A 176 -26.00 -9.68 61.48
CA GLU A 176 -27.43 -9.33 61.50
C GLU A 176 -28.35 -10.57 61.50
N GLY A 177 -27.78 -11.79 61.50
CA GLY A 177 -28.53 -13.04 61.55
C GLY A 177 -29.33 -13.34 60.27
N LEU A 178 -28.96 -12.73 59.15
CA LEU A 178 -29.63 -12.88 57.86
C LEU A 178 -29.01 -14.05 57.07
N GLU A 179 -29.83 -14.85 56.38
CA GLU A 179 -29.34 -15.98 55.57
C GLU A 179 -28.35 -15.51 54.49
N THR A 180 -27.11 -16.00 54.56
CA THR A 180 -26.09 -15.73 53.55
C THR A 180 -26.26 -16.65 52.35
N LYS A 181 -26.49 -16.06 51.17
CA LYS A 181 -26.65 -16.81 49.91
C LYS A 181 -25.34 -17.55 49.59
N LYS A 182 -25.36 -18.90 49.54
CA LYS A 182 -24.19 -19.76 49.26
C LYS A 182 -23.37 -19.26 48.06
N GLU A 183 -22.06 -19.11 48.27
CA GLU A 183 -21.12 -18.69 47.23
C GLU A 183 -21.04 -19.75 46.11
N VAL A 184 -21.45 -19.38 44.90
CA VAL A 184 -21.19 -20.20 43.72
C VAL A 184 -19.81 -19.84 43.14
N PRO A 185 -18.93 -20.82 42.88
CA PRO A 185 -17.66 -20.58 42.19
C PRO A 185 -17.86 -19.84 40.86
N LEU A 186 -16.90 -19.02 40.44
CA LEU A 186 -17.01 -18.21 39.21
C LEU A 186 -17.34 -19.09 37.98
N LEU A 187 -16.65 -20.23 37.83
CA LEU A 187 -16.91 -21.21 36.76
C LEU A 187 -18.28 -21.93 36.85
N ARG A 188 -19.01 -21.80 37.97
CA ARG A 188 -20.37 -22.32 38.15
C ARG A 188 -21.44 -21.23 38.09
N SER A 189 -21.04 -19.97 37.88
CA SER A 189 -21.97 -18.85 37.70
C SER A 189 -22.60 -18.92 36.31
N LYS A 190 -23.93 -19.02 36.25
CA LYS A 190 -24.69 -19.04 34.98
C LYS A 190 -24.37 -17.82 34.10
N LEU A 191 -24.14 -16.65 34.70
CA LEU A 191 -23.78 -15.42 33.98
C LEU A 191 -22.37 -15.50 33.39
N PHE A 192 -21.40 -16.04 34.13
CA PHE A 192 -20.03 -16.18 33.63
C PHE A 192 -19.95 -17.19 32.50
N ILE A 193 -20.63 -18.35 32.63
CA ILE A 193 -20.72 -19.36 31.57
C ILE A 193 -21.39 -18.77 30.32
N ALA A 194 -22.46 -17.97 30.47
CA ALA A 194 -23.14 -17.33 29.35
C ALA A 194 -22.23 -16.32 28.63
N ILE A 195 -21.54 -15.43 29.37
CA ILE A 195 -20.61 -14.45 28.77
C ILE A 195 -19.43 -15.15 28.11
N ALA A 196 -18.80 -16.12 28.78
CA ALA A 196 -17.70 -16.89 28.22
C ALA A 196 -18.13 -17.65 26.96
N GLY A 197 -19.33 -18.24 26.95
CA GLY A 197 -19.90 -18.89 25.77
C GLY A 197 -20.09 -17.93 24.60
N ILE A 198 -20.62 -16.73 24.82
CA ILE A 198 -20.78 -15.69 23.77
C ILE A 198 -19.42 -15.25 23.22
N LEU A 199 -18.43 -15.02 24.09
CA LEU A 199 -17.09 -14.62 23.67
C LEU A 199 -16.39 -15.71 22.86
N ILE A 200 -16.46 -16.96 23.31
CA ILE A 200 -15.91 -18.11 22.59
C ILE A 200 -16.59 -18.25 21.22
N LEU A 201 -17.92 -18.13 21.17
CA LEU A 201 -18.67 -18.25 19.91
C LEU A 201 -18.37 -17.10 18.95
N SER A 202 -18.20 -15.87 19.47
CA SER A 202 -17.83 -14.70 18.66
C SER A 202 -16.42 -14.83 18.11
N PHE A 203 -15.47 -15.27 18.94
CA PHE A 203 -14.09 -15.51 18.51
C PHE A 203 -13.99 -16.65 17.50
N ALA A 204 -14.68 -17.77 17.76
CA ALA A 204 -14.77 -18.88 16.83
C ALA A 204 -15.42 -18.42 15.51
N GLY A 205 -16.51 -17.66 15.57
CA GLY A 205 -17.17 -17.08 14.40
C GLY A 205 -16.23 -16.19 13.58
N TYR A 206 -15.52 -15.27 14.24
CA TYR A 206 -14.51 -14.43 13.59
C TYR A 206 -13.41 -15.25 12.92
N TRP A 207 -12.86 -16.24 13.62
CA TRP A 207 -11.78 -17.08 13.09
C TRP A 207 -12.25 -17.93 11.91
N ILE A 208 -13.45 -18.52 12.00
CA ILE A 208 -14.06 -19.30 10.92
C ILE A 208 -14.31 -18.40 9.70
N VAL A 209 -14.96 -17.24 9.88
CA VAL A 209 -15.28 -16.33 8.77
C VAL A 209 -14.01 -15.84 8.08
N ASN A 210 -13.01 -15.39 8.83
CA ASN A 210 -11.75 -14.94 8.22
C ASN A 210 -10.98 -16.09 7.56
N GLY A 211 -10.97 -17.27 8.17
CA GLY A 211 -10.40 -18.48 7.55
C GLY A 211 -11.08 -18.81 6.23
N SER A 212 -12.41 -18.72 6.16
CA SER A 212 -13.18 -18.93 4.93
C SER A 212 -12.94 -17.84 3.88
N ILE A 213 -12.87 -16.56 4.27
CA ILE A 213 -12.62 -15.45 3.34
C ILE A 213 -11.21 -15.51 2.74
N ASN A 214 -10.22 -15.94 3.52
CA ASN A 214 -8.84 -16.08 3.07
C ASN A 214 -8.60 -17.36 2.28
N MET A 215 -9.52 -18.33 2.36
CA MET A 215 -9.46 -19.55 1.58
C MET A 215 -9.52 -19.24 0.08
N GLY A 216 -8.51 -19.70 -0.66
CA GLY A 216 -8.40 -19.46 -2.10
C GLY A 216 -7.78 -18.11 -2.48
N ARG A 217 -7.42 -17.24 -1.52
CA ARG A 217 -6.58 -16.06 -1.80
C ARG A 217 -5.12 -16.45 -1.88
N GLN A 218 -4.40 -15.85 -2.82
CA GLN A 218 -2.99 -16.12 -3.10
C GLN A 218 -2.10 -14.90 -2.79
N GLU A 219 -2.53 -14.01 -1.91
CA GLU A 219 -1.69 -12.88 -1.47
C GLU A 219 -0.36 -13.39 -0.92
N ASN A 220 0.74 -12.73 -1.31
CA ASN A 220 2.11 -13.12 -1.00
C ASN A 220 2.56 -14.47 -1.58
N TYR A 221 1.79 -15.07 -2.50
CA TYR A 221 2.24 -16.25 -3.23
C TYR A 221 3.47 -15.91 -4.08
N MET A 222 4.56 -16.63 -3.86
CA MET A 222 5.85 -16.40 -4.48
C MET A 222 6.55 -17.75 -4.73
N PRO A 223 6.29 -18.38 -5.88
CA PRO A 223 6.92 -19.64 -6.25
C PRO A 223 8.35 -19.40 -6.74
N LYS A 224 9.21 -20.39 -6.48
CA LYS A 224 10.57 -20.42 -7.06
C LYS A 224 10.47 -20.55 -8.58
N GLN A 225 11.14 -19.64 -9.30
CA GLN A 225 11.19 -19.65 -10.76
C GLN A 225 12.35 -20.51 -11.30
N PRO A 226 12.29 -21.00 -12.56
CA PRO A 226 13.36 -21.79 -13.17
C PRO A 226 14.68 -21.02 -13.35
N VAL A 227 14.57 -19.72 -13.60
CA VAL A 227 15.69 -18.76 -13.66
C VAL A 227 15.36 -17.65 -12.69
N PHE A 228 16.34 -17.27 -11.86
CA PHE A 228 16.17 -16.13 -10.96
C PHE A 228 16.20 -14.83 -11.78
N TYR A 229 15.03 -14.22 -11.94
CA TYR A 229 14.85 -12.97 -12.68
C TYR A 229 14.46 -11.84 -11.73
N SER A 230 15.37 -10.89 -11.53
CA SER A 230 15.11 -9.71 -10.70
C SER A 230 14.47 -8.58 -11.50
N HIS A 231 13.21 -8.25 -11.19
CA HIS A 231 12.57 -7.05 -11.73
C HIS A 231 13.20 -5.78 -11.16
N LYS A 232 13.73 -5.83 -9.93
CA LYS A 232 14.48 -4.74 -9.31
C LYS A 232 15.68 -4.32 -10.13
N VAL A 233 16.49 -5.26 -10.63
CA VAL A 233 17.64 -4.93 -11.50
C VAL A 233 17.17 -4.30 -12.82
N HIS A 234 16.18 -4.89 -13.46
CA HIS A 234 15.76 -4.47 -14.81
C HIS A 234 14.92 -3.18 -14.80
N ALA A 235 13.84 -3.15 -14.04
CA ALA A 235 12.91 -2.02 -13.99
C ALA A 235 13.30 -0.98 -12.93
N GLY A 236 13.92 -1.38 -11.81
CA GLY A 236 14.29 -0.48 -10.73
C GLY A 236 15.65 0.19 -10.91
N ILE A 237 16.71 -0.58 -11.12
CA ILE A 237 18.08 -0.04 -11.24
C ILE A 237 18.31 0.48 -12.65
N ASN A 238 18.04 -0.35 -13.66
CA ASN A 238 18.27 -0.02 -15.06
C ASN A 238 17.11 0.78 -15.71
N GLN A 239 16.01 1.01 -14.98
CA GLN A 239 14.87 1.83 -15.42
C GLN A 239 14.28 1.39 -16.78
N ILE A 240 14.33 0.09 -17.08
CA ILE A 240 13.73 -0.47 -18.30
C ILE A 240 12.22 -0.37 -18.20
N ASN A 241 11.59 0.23 -19.23
CA ASN A 241 10.14 0.37 -19.28
C ASN A 241 9.42 -0.99 -19.25
N CYS A 242 8.37 -1.12 -18.44
CA CYS A 242 7.61 -2.36 -18.27
C CYS A 242 7.11 -2.94 -19.60
N LEU A 243 6.67 -2.08 -20.52
CA LEU A 243 6.08 -2.46 -21.81
C LEU A 243 7.13 -2.93 -22.83
N TYR A 244 8.42 -2.73 -22.56
CA TYR A 244 9.48 -3.28 -23.41
C TYR A 244 9.44 -4.82 -23.38
N CYS A 245 9.29 -5.40 -22.20
CA CYS A 245 9.18 -6.85 -22.02
C CYS A 245 7.73 -7.33 -22.11
N HIS A 246 6.79 -6.58 -21.52
CA HIS A 246 5.37 -6.93 -21.46
C HIS A 246 4.54 -6.19 -22.53
N ALA A 247 5.02 -6.19 -23.77
CA ALA A 247 4.43 -5.43 -24.88
C ALA A 247 2.97 -5.81 -25.20
N GLY A 248 2.52 -6.99 -24.77
CA GLY A 248 1.13 -7.42 -24.93
C GLY A 248 0.14 -6.64 -24.05
N ALA A 249 0.61 -5.96 -23.00
CA ALA A 249 -0.27 -5.34 -22.00
C ALA A 249 -1.18 -4.25 -22.57
N GLU A 250 -0.71 -3.48 -23.55
CA GLU A 250 -1.51 -2.41 -24.17
C GLU A 250 -2.40 -2.88 -25.32
N LYS A 251 -2.11 -4.04 -25.91
CA LYS A 251 -2.70 -4.47 -27.19
C LYS A 251 -3.53 -5.73 -27.10
N SER A 252 -3.33 -6.52 -26.05
CA SER A 252 -3.93 -7.83 -25.89
C SER A 252 -4.63 -7.98 -24.56
N ARG A 253 -5.46 -9.02 -24.46
CA ARG A 253 -6.07 -9.46 -23.22
C ARG A 253 -5.02 -9.85 -22.18
N GLN A 254 -3.90 -10.41 -22.63
CA GLN A 254 -2.82 -10.90 -21.79
C GLN A 254 -1.56 -10.07 -22.05
N ALA A 255 -0.88 -9.64 -20.99
CA ALA A 255 0.38 -8.90 -21.10
C ALA A 255 1.53 -9.71 -21.75
N MET A 256 1.42 -11.04 -21.71
CA MET A 256 2.40 -12.04 -22.15
C MET A 256 3.72 -11.98 -21.35
N ILE A 257 4.33 -13.15 -21.17
CA ILE A 257 5.70 -13.25 -20.67
C ILE A 257 6.63 -13.18 -21.90
N PRO A 258 7.71 -12.37 -21.86
CA PRO A 258 8.60 -12.24 -23.01
C PRO A 258 9.24 -13.59 -23.39
N SER A 259 9.39 -13.81 -24.69
CA SER A 259 10.21 -14.93 -25.18
C SER A 259 11.69 -14.70 -24.87
N ALA A 260 12.48 -15.78 -24.83
CA ALA A 260 13.92 -15.69 -24.59
C ALA A 260 14.65 -14.74 -25.56
N ASN A 261 14.12 -14.53 -26.76
CA ASN A 261 14.69 -13.60 -27.74
C ASN A 261 14.76 -12.16 -27.22
N VAL A 262 13.77 -11.71 -26.43
CA VAL A 262 13.77 -10.36 -25.84
C VAL A 262 14.95 -10.22 -24.87
N CYS A 263 15.20 -11.24 -24.05
CA CYS A 263 16.33 -11.28 -23.13
C CYS A 263 17.66 -11.22 -23.91
N MET A 264 17.75 -11.96 -25.01
CA MET A 264 18.95 -12.02 -25.85
C MET A 264 19.23 -10.73 -26.66
N ASN A 265 18.36 -9.73 -26.64
CA ASN A 265 18.66 -8.44 -27.28
C ASN A 265 19.81 -7.71 -26.56
N CYS A 266 19.94 -7.89 -25.24
CA CYS A 266 21.01 -7.29 -24.43
C CYS A 266 21.99 -8.34 -23.90
N HIS A 267 21.50 -9.52 -23.52
CA HIS A 267 22.34 -10.56 -22.92
C HIS A 267 23.29 -11.26 -23.90
N LYS A 268 23.33 -10.89 -25.19
CA LYS A 268 24.45 -11.33 -26.06
C LYS A 268 25.77 -10.63 -25.72
N GLN A 269 25.68 -9.40 -25.22
CA GLN A 269 26.82 -8.56 -24.85
C GLN A 269 27.01 -8.51 -23.33
N ILE A 270 25.93 -8.64 -22.56
CA ILE A 270 25.95 -8.66 -21.09
C ILE A 270 26.00 -10.10 -20.61
N ASN A 271 27.21 -10.62 -20.41
CA ASN A 271 27.48 -12.01 -20.04
C ASN A 271 27.75 -12.24 -18.55
N GLU A 272 27.98 -11.18 -17.78
CA GLU A 272 28.19 -11.26 -16.34
C GLU A 272 27.36 -10.21 -15.61
N TYR A 273 27.02 -10.50 -14.37
CA TYR A 273 26.37 -9.54 -13.49
C TYR A 273 27.43 -8.67 -12.80
N THR A 274 27.48 -7.39 -13.15
CA THR A 274 28.41 -6.41 -12.58
C THR A 274 27.74 -5.44 -11.59
N GLY A 275 26.54 -5.78 -11.10
CA GLY A 275 25.80 -4.91 -10.18
C GLY A 275 26.46 -4.86 -8.80
N THR A 276 26.38 -3.69 -8.14
CA THR A 276 26.93 -3.48 -6.80
C THR A 276 26.07 -4.12 -5.70
N GLU A 277 24.78 -4.35 -5.98
CA GLU A 277 23.87 -5.00 -5.04
C GLU A 277 23.94 -6.52 -5.18
N LYS A 278 24.02 -7.21 -4.05
CA LYS A 278 23.90 -8.66 -4.01
C LYS A 278 22.47 -9.06 -4.34
N LEU A 279 22.32 -10.03 -5.24
CA LEU A 279 21.03 -10.66 -5.50
C LEU A 279 20.76 -11.66 -4.38
N ILE A 280 19.63 -11.50 -3.71
CA ILE A 280 19.28 -12.32 -2.55
C ILE A 280 17.86 -12.85 -2.80
N THR A 281 17.67 -14.16 -2.58
CA THR A 281 16.33 -14.74 -2.59
C THR A 281 15.55 -14.29 -1.36
N TYR A 282 14.24 -14.43 -1.37
CA TYR A 282 13.40 -14.18 -0.21
C TYR A 282 13.80 -15.00 1.03
N GLU A 283 14.38 -16.19 0.83
CA GLU A 283 14.93 -17.03 1.90
C GLU A 283 16.28 -16.53 2.45
N GLY A 284 16.80 -15.41 1.94
CA GLY A 284 18.08 -14.83 2.34
C GLY A 284 19.30 -15.49 1.69
N LYS A 285 19.12 -16.30 0.63
CA LYS A 285 20.23 -16.97 -0.06
C LYS A 285 20.81 -16.06 -1.15
N GLU A 286 22.12 -15.91 -1.17
CA GLU A 286 22.81 -15.16 -2.22
C GLU A 286 22.71 -15.90 -3.57
N VAL A 287 22.43 -15.16 -4.63
CA VAL A 287 22.26 -15.67 -5.99
C VAL A 287 23.37 -15.12 -6.87
N ASN A 288 24.04 -16.00 -7.61
CA ASN A 288 25.03 -15.61 -8.61
C ASN A 288 24.33 -15.19 -9.91
N GLY A 289 24.19 -13.88 -10.14
CA GLY A 289 23.55 -13.36 -11.36
C GLY A 289 24.20 -13.80 -12.66
N THR A 290 25.53 -14.00 -12.69
CA THR A 290 26.25 -14.49 -13.87
C THR A 290 25.86 -15.94 -14.20
N GLU A 291 25.69 -16.80 -13.20
CA GLU A 291 25.22 -18.17 -13.41
C GLU A 291 23.77 -18.19 -13.93
N GLU A 292 22.91 -17.29 -13.46
CA GLU A 292 21.53 -17.17 -13.94
C GLU A 292 21.47 -16.69 -15.41
N ILE A 293 22.35 -15.78 -15.82
CA ILE A 293 22.52 -15.40 -17.24
C ILE A 293 22.98 -16.61 -18.07
N HIS A 294 23.87 -17.45 -17.56
CA HIS A 294 24.28 -18.66 -18.26
C HIS A 294 23.14 -19.68 -18.42
N LYS A 295 22.23 -19.78 -17.44
CA LYS A 295 20.99 -20.57 -17.60
C LYS A 295 20.12 -20.05 -18.74
N LEU A 296 19.98 -18.73 -18.87
CA LEU A 296 19.26 -18.12 -20.00
C LEU A 296 19.87 -18.56 -21.35
N TYR A 297 21.20 -18.62 -21.48
CA TYR A 297 21.83 -19.09 -22.72
C TYR A 297 21.49 -20.53 -23.08
N ALA A 298 21.35 -21.41 -22.07
CA ALA A 298 20.91 -22.78 -22.28
C ALA A 298 19.50 -22.82 -22.88
N TYR A 299 18.56 -22.02 -22.37
CA TYR A 299 17.21 -21.92 -22.92
C TYR A 299 17.16 -21.25 -24.30
N ALA A 300 17.94 -20.19 -24.49
CA ALA A 300 17.98 -19.46 -25.76
C ALA A 300 18.75 -20.19 -26.88
N GLY A 301 19.51 -21.25 -26.53
CA GLY A 301 20.40 -21.92 -27.48
C GLY A 301 21.61 -21.08 -27.87
N TRP A 302 22.12 -20.24 -26.98
CA TRP A 302 23.27 -19.35 -27.25
C TRP A 302 24.59 -19.98 -26.79
N ASP A 303 25.64 -19.85 -27.59
CA ASP A 303 27.01 -20.19 -27.22
C ASP A 303 27.81 -18.91 -26.91
N PRO A 304 28.13 -18.64 -25.63
CA PRO A 304 28.82 -17.40 -25.25
C PRO A 304 30.28 -17.35 -25.71
N VAL A 305 30.92 -18.49 -26.00
CA VAL A 305 32.33 -18.54 -26.45
C VAL A 305 32.40 -18.22 -27.95
N LYS A 306 31.55 -18.87 -28.74
CA LYS A 306 31.48 -18.65 -30.19
C LYS A 306 30.70 -17.39 -30.57
N LYS A 307 29.91 -16.84 -29.64
CA LYS A 307 28.99 -15.72 -29.86
C LYS A 307 27.99 -15.99 -30.98
N GLU A 308 27.49 -17.22 -31.03
CA GLU A 308 26.56 -17.69 -32.05
C GLU A 308 25.46 -18.55 -31.43
N TYR A 309 24.32 -18.63 -32.12
CA TYR A 309 23.26 -19.56 -31.73
C TYR A 309 23.61 -20.98 -32.16
N LYS A 310 23.42 -21.95 -31.26
CA LYS A 310 23.50 -23.37 -31.55
C LYS A 310 22.38 -23.75 -32.51
N ARG A 311 22.74 -24.33 -33.64
CA ARG A 311 21.80 -24.77 -34.66
C ARG A 311 21.87 -26.28 -34.83
N ASP A 312 20.73 -26.89 -35.08
CA ASP A 312 20.65 -28.31 -35.45
C ASP A 312 21.07 -28.52 -36.92
N ALA A 313 21.09 -29.77 -37.36
CA ALA A 313 21.43 -30.15 -38.73
C ALA A 313 20.47 -29.54 -39.79
N ALA A 314 19.27 -29.10 -39.37
CA ALA A 314 18.30 -28.42 -40.21
C ALA A 314 18.44 -26.88 -40.18
N GLY A 315 19.43 -26.34 -39.47
CA GLY A 315 19.69 -24.90 -39.35
C GLY A 315 18.79 -24.17 -38.35
N LYS A 316 17.92 -24.87 -37.61
CA LYS A 316 17.03 -24.26 -36.61
C LYS A 316 17.78 -24.04 -35.30
N ILE A 317 17.49 -22.92 -34.64
CA ILE A 317 18.06 -22.60 -33.33
C ILE A 317 17.58 -23.63 -32.30
N GLN A 318 18.53 -24.25 -31.60
CA GLN A 318 18.29 -25.20 -30.52
C GLN A 318 17.91 -24.45 -29.24
N SER A 319 16.70 -23.89 -29.20
CA SER A 319 16.13 -23.22 -28.02
C SER A 319 15.03 -24.05 -27.37
N SER A 320 14.94 -24.01 -26.05
CA SER A 320 13.84 -24.57 -25.26
C SER A 320 13.06 -23.46 -24.55
N PRO A 321 11.72 -23.59 -24.42
CA PRO A 321 10.93 -22.62 -23.68
C PRO A 321 11.28 -22.67 -22.18
N ILE A 322 11.27 -21.49 -21.54
CA ILE A 322 11.42 -21.40 -20.08
C ILE A 322 10.05 -21.71 -19.45
N GLU A 323 10.00 -22.71 -18.58
CA GLU A 323 8.77 -23.13 -17.89
C GLU A 323 8.45 -22.25 -16.68
N TRP A 324 8.13 -20.98 -16.94
CA TRP A 324 7.79 -20.01 -15.91
C TRP A 324 6.58 -20.45 -15.07
N VAL A 325 6.67 -20.25 -13.75
CA VAL A 325 5.55 -20.49 -12.84
C VAL A 325 4.72 -19.21 -12.74
N LYS A 326 3.47 -19.27 -13.22
CA LYS A 326 2.55 -18.14 -13.20
C LYS A 326 2.14 -17.81 -11.75
N ILE A 327 2.30 -16.54 -11.37
CA ILE A 327 2.00 -16.05 -10.02
C ILE A 327 0.55 -15.58 -9.94
N HIS A 328 0.20 -14.60 -10.78
CA HIS A 328 -1.14 -14.02 -10.80
C HIS A 328 -2.04 -14.91 -11.65
N ASN A 329 -2.98 -15.61 -11.01
CA ASN A 329 -3.96 -16.43 -11.72
C ASN A 329 -5.39 -16.04 -11.36
N LEU A 330 -6.21 -15.89 -12.40
CA LEU A 330 -7.66 -15.75 -12.26
C LEU A 330 -8.32 -17.03 -12.79
N PRO A 331 -9.46 -17.46 -12.23
CA PRO A 331 -10.20 -18.59 -12.77
C PRO A 331 -10.60 -18.38 -14.24
N ASP A 332 -10.69 -19.47 -15.01
CA ASP A 332 -10.93 -19.40 -16.46
C ASP A 332 -12.30 -18.80 -16.84
N HIS A 333 -13.29 -18.86 -15.94
CA HIS A 333 -14.59 -18.23 -16.11
C HIS A 333 -14.56 -16.70 -15.88
N VAL A 334 -13.38 -16.13 -15.61
CA VAL A 334 -13.18 -14.68 -15.49
C VAL A 334 -12.50 -14.16 -16.76
N TYR A 335 -13.20 -13.28 -17.46
CA TYR A 335 -12.64 -12.54 -18.58
C TYR A 335 -12.01 -11.25 -18.07
N PHE A 336 -10.68 -11.22 -18.03
CA PHE A 336 -9.89 -10.02 -17.74
C PHE A 336 -9.08 -9.60 -18.96
N ASN A 337 -9.06 -8.30 -19.29
CA ASN A 337 -8.35 -7.77 -20.46
C ASN A 337 -7.38 -6.64 -20.10
N HIS A 338 -6.07 -6.89 -20.19
CA HIS A 338 -5.04 -5.90 -19.89
C HIS A 338 -5.17 -4.64 -20.74
N SER A 339 -5.37 -4.76 -22.06
CA SER A 339 -5.44 -3.58 -22.95
C SER A 339 -6.52 -2.58 -22.57
N GLN A 340 -7.66 -3.04 -22.05
CA GLN A 340 -8.72 -2.14 -21.57
C GLN A 340 -8.28 -1.35 -20.34
N HIS A 341 -7.58 -1.98 -19.40
CA HIS A 341 -7.14 -1.31 -18.17
C HIS A 341 -5.93 -0.40 -18.41
N VAL A 342 -4.97 -0.85 -19.22
CA VAL A 342 -3.71 -0.12 -19.48
C VAL A 342 -3.90 0.94 -20.56
N ALA A 343 -4.40 0.57 -21.74
CA ALA A 343 -4.45 1.50 -22.87
C ALA A 343 -5.63 2.48 -22.78
N VAL A 344 -6.81 2.01 -22.34
CA VAL A 344 -8.02 2.85 -22.22
C VAL A 344 -8.13 3.46 -20.83
N GLY A 345 -8.10 2.63 -19.78
CA GLY A 345 -8.25 3.07 -18.40
C GLY A 345 -7.03 3.82 -17.84
N LYS A 346 -5.87 3.73 -18.50
CA LYS A 346 -4.60 4.35 -18.05
C LYS A 346 -4.22 3.99 -16.60
N VAL A 347 -4.64 2.80 -16.16
CA VAL A 347 -4.33 2.29 -14.82
C VAL A 347 -2.85 1.95 -14.73
N GLN A 348 -2.19 2.42 -13.68
CA GLN A 348 -0.77 2.15 -13.45
C GLN A 348 -0.55 0.68 -13.05
N CYS A 349 0.50 0.06 -13.58
CA CYS A 349 0.85 -1.34 -13.32
C CYS A 349 0.95 -1.63 -11.81
N GLN A 350 1.53 -0.69 -11.06
CA GLN A 350 1.78 -0.79 -9.63
C GLN A 350 0.51 -0.81 -8.79
N SER A 351 -0.59 -0.23 -9.29
CA SER A 351 -1.88 -0.26 -8.60
C SER A 351 -2.44 -1.68 -8.46
N CYS A 352 -2.07 -2.60 -9.36
CA CYS A 352 -2.51 -3.98 -9.34
C CYS A 352 -1.40 -4.96 -8.92
N HIS A 353 -0.17 -4.75 -9.38
CA HIS A 353 0.95 -5.66 -9.17
C HIS A 353 1.90 -5.24 -8.03
N GLY A 354 1.65 -4.09 -7.39
CA GLY A 354 2.54 -3.54 -6.37
C GLY A 354 3.83 -2.94 -6.96
N PRO A 355 4.80 -2.56 -6.11
CA PRO A 355 6.06 -1.95 -6.55
C PRO A 355 7.02 -2.98 -7.16
N ILE A 356 6.67 -3.53 -8.33
CA ILE A 356 7.46 -4.57 -9.03
C ILE A 356 8.92 -4.15 -9.24
N GLN A 357 9.17 -2.85 -9.45
CA GLN A 357 10.52 -2.30 -9.60
C GLN A 357 11.40 -2.41 -8.34
N GLU A 358 10.83 -2.81 -7.21
CA GLU A 358 11.56 -3.05 -5.95
C GLU A 358 11.68 -4.56 -5.65
N MET A 359 11.12 -5.42 -6.49
CA MET A 359 11.03 -6.87 -6.26
C MET A 359 12.13 -7.63 -6.99
N ASP A 360 13.01 -8.28 -6.22
CA ASP A 360 13.94 -9.28 -6.76
C ASP A 360 13.22 -10.59 -7.12
N GLU A 361 12.24 -10.99 -6.29
CA GLU A 361 11.31 -12.07 -6.61
C GLU A 361 9.89 -11.52 -6.56
N VAL A 362 9.13 -11.77 -7.63
CA VAL A 362 7.75 -11.29 -7.70
C VAL A 362 6.88 -12.12 -6.77
N HIS A 363 6.06 -11.44 -5.99
CA HIS A 363 4.96 -12.04 -5.24
C HIS A 363 3.64 -11.40 -5.65
N GLN A 364 2.53 -12.09 -5.39
CA GLN A 364 1.22 -11.51 -5.59
C GLN A 364 0.93 -10.46 -4.51
N PHE A 365 0.99 -9.19 -4.89
CA PHE A 365 0.72 -8.06 -4.00
C PHE A 365 -0.77 -7.90 -3.67
N ALA A 366 -1.64 -7.91 -4.70
CA ALA A 366 -3.07 -7.69 -4.53
C ALA A 366 -3.86 -9.01 -4.39
N PRO A 367 -5.00 -9.01 -3.67
CA PRO A 367 -5.88 -10.17 -3.55
C PRO A 367 -6.42 -10.70 -4.89
N LEU A 368 -6.63 -9.80 -5.86
CA LEU A 368 -7.34 -10.09 -7.11
C LEU A 368 -8.72 -10.76 -6.91
N SER A 369 -9.37 -10.46 -5.79
CA SER A 369 -10.71 -10.96 -5.48
C SER A 369 -11.79 -10.16 -6.21
N MET A 370 -12.95 -10.77 -6.44
CA MET A 370 -14.10 -10.08 -7.06
C MET A 370 -14.46 -8.77 -6.34
N GLY A 371 -14.50 -8.80 -4.99
CA GLY A 371 -14.79 -7.61 -4.19
C GLY A 371 -13.78 -6.49 -4.38
N TRP A 372 -12.50 -6.84 -4.55
CA TRP A 372 -11.45 -5.87 -4.86
C TRP A 372 -11.65 -5.24 -6.26
N CYS A 373 -11.94 -6.06 -7.28
CA CYS A 373 -12.24 -5.56 -8.63
C CYS A 373 -13.46 -4.63 -8.66
N VAL A 374 -14.57 -5.05 -8.03
CA VAL A 374 -15.82 -4.26 -7.99
C VAL A 374 -15.62 -2.95 -7.26
N ASN A 375 -14.89 -2.95 -6.14
CA ASN A 375 -14.61 -1.72 -5.41
C ASN A 375 -13.72 -0.77 -6.22
N CYS A 376 -12.71 -1.29 -6.92
CA CYS A 376 -11.91 -0.50 -7.85
C CYS A 376 -12.78 0.12 -8.94
N HIS A 377 -13.70 -0.63 -9.55
CA HIS A 377 -14.61 -0.10 -10.58
C HIS A 377 -15.60 0.96 -10.04
N ARG A 378 -15.99 0.87 -8.75
CA ARG A 378 -16.85 1.86 -8.09
C ARG A 378 -16.13 3.16 -7.75
N GLN A 379 -14.81 3.11 -7.59
CA GLN A 379 -14.01 4.24 -7.10
C GLN A 379 -13.20 4.91 -8.20
N THR A 380 -12.88 4.17 -9.26
CA THR A 380 -12.02 4.66 -10.34
C THR A 380 -12.83 5.41 -11.37
N GLU A 381 -12.48 6.67 -11.59
CA GLU A 381 -13.05 7.49 -12.66
C GLU A 381 -12.45 7.11 -14.02
N VAL A 382 -13.30 7.05 -15.03
CA VAL A 382 -12.85 6.84 -16.42
C VAL A 382 -12.38 8.16 -17.04
N GLN A 383 -11.50 8.05 -18.04
CA GLN A 383 -11.01 9.20 -18.80
C GLN A 383 -12.09 9.72 -19.76
N PHE A 384 -13.07 10.43 -19.20
CA PHE A 384 -14.29 10.82 -19.91
C PHE A 384 -14.13 12.07 -20.80
N LYS A 385 -13.21 12.98 -20.43
CA LYS A 385 -13.08 14.31 -21.07
C LYS A 385 -12.42 14.29 -22.46
N ASP A 386 -11.49 13.38 -22.68
CA ASP A 386 -10.62 13.39 -23.88
C ASP A 386 -10.82 12.16 -24.79
N ASN A 387 -11.88 11.38 -24.57
CA ASN A 387 -12.15 10.17 -25.34
C ASN A 387 -13.48 10.28 -26.12
N ASN A 388 -13.36 10.39 -27.45
CA ASN A 388 -14.47 10.53 -28.39
C ASN A 388 -15.52 9.41 -28.29
N TYR A 389 -15.16 8.22 -27.78
CA TYR A 389 -16.10 7.13 -27.57
C TYR A 389 -17.22 7.52 -26.60
N TYR A 390 -16.92 8.31 -25.58
CA TYR A 390 -17.89 8.66 -24.55
C TYR A 390 -18.90 9.72 -24.99
N ASN A 391 -18.74 10.32 -26.18
CA ASN A 391 -19.70 11.29 -26.73
C ASN A 391 -21.13 10.73 -26.86
N ILE A 392 -21.29 9.40 -26.88
CA ILE A 392 -22.60 8.73 -26.85
C ILE A 392 -23.36 8.96 -25.54
N PHE A 393 -22.66 9.22 -24.45
CA PHE A 393 -23.23 9.47 -23.12
C PHE A 393 -23.49 10.97 -22.93
N GLN A 394 -24.42 11.51 -23.72
CA GLN A 394 -24.78 12.94 -23.71
C GLN A 394 -25.18 13.43 -22.32
N LYS A 395 -26.01 12.65 -21.60
CA LYS A 395 -26.45 12.97 -20.24
C LYS A 395 -25.27 13.28 -19.29
N TYR A 396 -24.24 12.45 -19.26
CA TYR A 396 -23.11 12.66 -18.36
C TYR A 396 -22.24 13.84 -18.79
N HIS A 397 -22.11 14.09 -20.10
CA HIS A 397 -21.43 15.28 -20.59
C HIS A 397 -22.16 16.56 -20.16
N ASP A 398 -23.49 16.57 -20.24
CA ASP A 398 -24.29 17.72 -19.85
C ASP A 398 -24.28 17.92 -18.33
N GLU A 399 -24.37 16.86 -17.52
CA GLU A 399 -24.22 16.94 -16.06
C GLU A 399 -22.83 17.47 -15.64
N ILE A 400 -21.76 17.10 -16.36
CA ILE A 400 -20.40 17.62 -16.11
C ILE A 400 -20.31 19.10 -16.51
N LYS A 401 -20.88 19.50 -17.66
CA LYS A 401 -20.91 20.91 -18.09
C LYS A 401 -21.72 21.79 -17.15
N GLU A 402 -22.83 21.27 -16.63
CA GLU A 402 -23.70 21.95 -15.67
C GLU A 402 -23.13 21.95 -14.24
N GLY A 403 -21.99 21.30 -13.99
CA GLY A 403 -21.34 21.23 -12.67
C GLY A 403 -22.07 20.36 -11.65
N LYS A 404 -23.06 19.56 -12.09
CA LYS A 404 -23.79 18.60 -11.22
C LYS A 404 -22.96 17.38 -10.87
N ARG A 405 -21.89 17.12 -11.63
CA ARG A 405 -21.04 15.94 -11.55
C ARG A 405 -19.59 16.30 -11.87
N THR A 406 -18.64 15.71 -11.14
CA THR A 406 -17.19 15.94 -11.34
C THR A 406 -16.55 14.90 -12.27
N GLY A 407 -17.07 13.67 -12.28
CA GLY A 407 -16.54 12.55 -13.05
C GLY A 407 -17.55 11.41 -13.23
N VAL A 408 -17.15 10.38 -13.96
CA VAL A 408 -17.94 9.17 -14.20
C VAL A 408 -17.08 7.96 -13.83
N THR A 409 -17.62 7.08 -13.01
CA THR A 409 -16.94 5.84 -12.61
C THR A 409 -17.25 4.69 -13.56
N GLU A 410 -16.39 3.69 -13.60
CA GLU A 410 -16.63 2.50 -14.44
C GLU A 410 -17.91 1.74 -14.02
N ALA A 411 -18.26 1.77 -12.73
CA ALA A 411 -19.52 1.21 -12.25
C ALA A 411 -20.76 1.89 -12.85
N GLU A 412 -20.71 3.20 -13.08
CA GLU A 412 -21.82 3.95 -13.71
C GLU A 412 -21.96 3.66 -15.21
N LEU A 413 -20.89 3.17 -15.85
CA LEU A 413 -20.88 2.73 -17.24
C LEU A 413 -21.27 1.25 -17.41
N GLY A 414 -21.62 0.56 -16.32
CA GLY A 414 -22.03 -0.84 -16.33
C GLY A 414 -20.88 -1.83 -16.14
N GLY A 415 -19.68 -1.38 -15.79
CA GLY A 415 -18.53 -2.26 -15.52
C GLY A 415 -18.67 -3.16 -14.27
N THR A 416 -19.83 -3.16 -13.61
CA THR A 416 -20.18 -4.07 -12.52
C THR A 416 -21.27 -5.07 -12.90
N GLU A 417 -21.66 -5.15 -14.17
CA GLU A 417 -22.58 -6.16 -14.69
C GLU A 417 -21.91 -7.54 -14.79
N CYS A 418 -22.64 -8.60 -14.42
CA CYS A 418 -22.09 -9.97 -14.40
C CYS A 418 -21.47 -10.39 -15.73
N GLN A 419 -22.17 -10.11 -16.84
CA GLN A 419 -21.78 -10.54 -18.20
C GLN A 419 -20.52 -9.85 -18.70
N LYS A 420 -20.06 -8.74 -18.09
CA LYS A 420 -18.85 -8.04 -18.54
C LYS A 420 -17.57 -8.75 -18.08
N CYS A 421 -17.65 -9.52 -17.00
CA CYS A 421 -16.52 -10.18 -16.36
C CYS A 421 -16.63 -11.71 -16.39
N HIS A 422 -17.84 -12.26 -16.45
CA HIS A 422 -18.11 -13.69 -16.42
C HIS A 422 -19.01 -14.06 -17.59
N TYR A 423 -18.48 -14.84 -18.53
CA TYR A 423 -19.19 -15.31 -19.72
C TYR A 423 -19.50 -16.81 -19.61
#